data_AF-A0AAU6X1M0-F1
#
_entry.id   AF-A0AAU6X1M0-F1
#
_cell.length_a   1.000
_cell.length_b   1.000
_cell.length_c   1.000
_cell.angle_alpha   90.00
_cell.angle_beta   90.00
_cell.angle_gamma   90.00
#
_symmetry.space_group_name_H-M   'P 1'
#
loop_
_entity.id
_entity.type
_entity.pdbx_description
1 polymer ?
#
loop_
_entity_poly.entity_id
_entity_poly.type
_entity_poly.pdbx_seq_one_letter_code
_entity_poly.pdbx_strand_id
1 'polypeptide(L)'
;MNNIEEKLWNFMDGSCSPKEHEDIARLIATDEIYRQKYEEILAFNQELQSIELEMPPMAFTYKVMEGIRTEEASKPLKATIDTRIIKGIAAFFILTIVALLGIALVNTDWSISSNNGFQLPASAKLPEIEHYFSGPALKAFLFFDVVLALFLFDGYLRKRHNTQQA
;
A
#
# COMPACT_ATOMS: atom_id res chain seq x y z
N MET A 1 18.68 4.38 23.27
CA MET A 1 19.65 4.47 24.38
C MET A 1 20.42 3.17 24.35
N ASN A 2 21.56 3.11 23.66
CA ASN A 2 22.33 1.87 23.55
C ASN A 2 23.05 1.65 24.87
N ASN A 3 22.54 0.70 25.65
CA ASN A 3 23.04 0.38 26.97
C ASN A 3 24.40 -0.35 26.82
N ILE A 4 25.31 -0.18 27.79
CA ILE A 4 26.61 -0.87 27.82
C ILE A 4 26.41 -2.38 27.67
N GLU A 5 25.35 -2.90 28.29
CA GLU A 5 24.91 -4.28 28.25
C GLU A 5 24.55 -4.77 26.83
N GLU A 6 23.80 -3.99 26.05
CA GLU A 6 23.40 -4.36 24.68
C GLU A 6 24.62 -4.53 23.76
N LYS A 7 25.63 -3.67 23.94
CA LYS A 7 26.90 -3.79 23.20
C LYS A 7 27.67 -5.06 23.60
N LEU A 8 27.68 -5.41 24.89
CA LEU A 8 28.32 -6.63 25.38
C LEU A 8 27.59 -7.89 24.88
N TRP A 9 26.25 -7.89 24.84
CA TRP A 9 25.48 -8.97 24.23
C TRP A 9 25.79 -9.17 22.75
N ASN A 10 25.80 -8.09 21.96
CA ASN A 10 26.17 -8.15 20.55
C ASN A 10 27.60 -8.67 20.32
N PHE A 11 28.51 -8.35 21.23
CA PHE A 11 29.88 -8.87 21.24
C PHE A 11 29.92 -10.38 21.50
N MET A 12 29.15 -10.89 22.47
CA MET A 12 29.10 -12.33 22.78
C MET A 12 28.37 -13.15 21.70
N ASP A 13 27.32 -12.60 21.10
CA ASP A 13 26.55 -13.27 20.04
C ASP A 13 27.24 -13.22 18.67
N GLY A 14 28.35 -12.47 18.55
CA GLY A 14 29.07 -12.30 17.29
C GLY A 14 28.32 -11.48 16.24
N SER A 15 27.31 -10.70 16.66
CA SER A 15 26.49 -9.84 15.78
C SER A 15 27.12 -8.46 15.53
N CYS A 16 28.25 -8.15 16.16
CA CYS A 16 28.97 -6.88 16.01
C CYS A 16 29.88 -6.83 14.78
N SER A 17 30.14 -5.63 14.25
CA SER A 17 31.13 -5.44 13.18
C SER A 17 32.57 -5.69 13.67
N PRO A 18 33.53 -6.02 12.79
CA PRO A 18 34.92 -6.31 13.20
C PRO A 18 35.60 -5.17 13.98
N LYS A 19 35.27 -3.91 13.65
CA LYS A 19 35.80 -2.73 14.35
C LYS A 19 35.22 -2.58 15.75
N GLU A 20 33.91 -2.77 15.88
CA GLU A 20 33.23 -2.72 17.19
C GLU A 20 33.68 -3.86 18.10
N HIS A 21 34.00 -5.02 17.54
CA HIS A 21 34.55 -6.15 18.29
C HIS A 21 35.89 -5.81 18.93
N GLU A 22 36.81 -5.17 18.19
CA GLU A 22 38.11 -4.71 18.71
C GLU A 22 37.96 -3.58 19.74
N ASP A 23 37.06 -2.64 19.49
CA ASP A 23 36.80 -1.52 20.40
C ASP A 23 36.21 -2.01 21.73
N ILE A 24 35.23 -2.93 21.68
CA ILE A 24 34.62 -3.52 22.88
C ILE A 24 35.63 -4.40 23.62
N ALA A 25 36.45 -5.19 22.92
CA ALA A 25 37.51 -5.97 23.55
C ALA A 25 38.53 -5.08 24.30
N ARG A 26 38.87 -3.93 23.73
CA ARG A 26 39.73 -2.94 24.40
C ARG A 26 39.03 -2.33 25.62
N LEU A 27 37.74 -2.02 25.51
CA LEU A 27 36.95 -1.47 26.62
C LEU A 27 36.82 -2.47 27.78
N ILE A 28 36.61 -3.76 27.51
CA ILE A 28 36.61 -4.82 28.54
C ILE A 28 37.97 -4.90 29.26
N ALA A 29 39.08 -4.68 28.54
CA ALA A 29 40.43 -4.72 29.14
C ALA A 29 40.81 -3.45 29.91
N THR A 30 40.25 -2.30 29.55
CA THR A 30 40.69 -0.97 30.05
C THR A 30 39.72 -0.38 31.07
N ASP A 31 38.42 -0.69 30.96
CA ASP A 31 37.35 -0.12 31.78
C ASP A 31 36.77 -1.17 32.73
N GLU A 32 36.86 -0.88 34.03
CA GLU A 32 36.35 -1.73 35.10
C GLU A 32 34.83 -1.97 34.98
N ILE A 33 34.07 -0.97 34.52
CA ILE A 33 32.61 -1.06 34.41
C ILE A 33 32.22 -2.08 33.33
N TYR A 34 32.95 -2.09 32.20
CA TYR A 34 32.73 -3.05 31.12
C TYR A 34 33.13 -4.46 31.54
N ARG A 35 34.23 -4.61 32.28
CA ARG A 35 34.67 -5.92 32.78
C ARG A 35 33.66 -6.54 33.74
N GLN A 36 33.20 -5.78 34.75
CA GLN A 36 32.23 -6.28 35.72
C GLN A 36 30.92 -6.71 35.05
N LYS A 37 30.42 -5.92 34.10
CA LYS A 37 29.21 -6.27 33.35
C LYS A 37 29.40 -7.49 32.46
N TYR A 38 30.57 -7.63 31.84
CA TYR A 38 30.90 -8.81 31.05
C TYR A 38 30.94 -10.09 31.90
N GLU A 39 31.57 -10.03 33.07
CA GLU A 39 31.62 -11.16 34.02
C GLU A 39 30.22 -11.54 34.55
N GLU A 40 29.37 -10.55 34.84
CA GLU A 40 27.98 -10.76 35.25
C GLU A 40 27.18 -11.53 34.18
N ILE A 41 27.29 -11.11 32.91
CA ILE A 41 26.58 -11.78 31.82
C ILE A 41 27.15 -13.18 31.56
N LEU A 42 28.46 -13.36 31.68
CA LEU A 42 29.10 -14.67 31.54
C LEU A 42 28.61 -15.64 32.64
N ALA A 43 28.54 -15.17 33.89
CA ALA A 43 28.03 -15.96 35.00
C ALA A 43 26.56 -16.35 34.77
N PHE A 44 25.72 -15.42 34.31
CA PHE A 44 24.33 -15.68 33.97
C PHE A 44 24.19 -16.74 32.85
N ASN A 45 25.00 -16.66 31.80
CA ASN A 45 24.97 -17.64 30.71
C ASN A 45 25.38 -19.05 31.19
N GLN A 46 26.35 -19.13 32.11
CA GLN A 46 26.73 -20.40 32.74
C GLN A 46 25.59 -20.98 33.59
N GLU A 47 24.87 -20.14 34.34
CA GLU A 47 23.68 -20.57 35.08
C GLU A 47 22.59 -21.07 34.14
N LEU A 48 22.33 -20.39 33.01
CA LEU A 48 21.36 -20.85 32.00
C LEU A 48 21.76 -22.18 31.36
N GLN A 49 23.04 -22.39 31.08
CA GLN A 49 23.53 -23.67 30.55
C GLN A 49 23.41 -24.82 31.54
N SER A 50 23.40 -24.52 32.85
CA SER A 50 23.22 -25.52 33.91
C SER A 50 21.76 -25.96 34.09
N ILE A 51 20.80 -25.24 33.50
CA ILE A 51 19.40 -25.63 33.49
C ILE A 51 19.25 -26.83 32.56
N GLU A 52 18.78 -27.95 33.09
CA GLU A 52 18.47 -29.12 32.28
C GLU A 52 17.40 -28.77 31.23
N LEU A 53 17.73 -28.97 29.96
CA LEU A 53 16.78 -28.78 28.88
C LEU A 53 15.71 -29.88 28.98
N GLU A 54 14.54 -29.51 29.49
CA GLU A 54 13.37 -30.39 29.46
C GLU A 54 12.96 -30.62 28.00
N MET A 55 12.70 -31.87 27.63
CA MET A 55 12.24 -32.17 26.28
C MET A 55 10.87 -31.51 26.04
N PRO A 56 10.63 -30.91 24.86
CA PRO A 56 9.31 -30.43 24.53
C PRO A 56 8.32 -31.60 24.48
N PRO A 57 7.03 -31.37 24.75
CA PRO A 57 6.02 -32.42 24.65
C PRO A 57 5.94 -32.95 23.22
N MET A 58 5.65 -34.25 23.07
CA MET A 58 5.62 -34.95 21.77
C MET A 58 4.75 -34.24 20.70
N ALA A 59 3.71 -33.52 21.11
CA ALA A 59 2.81 -32.81 20.22
C ALA A 59 3.23 -31.35 19.91
N PHE A 60 4.36 -30.86 20.42
CA PHE A 60 4.79 -29.47 20.25
C PHE A 60 4.95 -29.10 18.78
N THR A 61 5.77 -29.85 18.04
CA THR A 61 6.03 -29.59 16.62
C THR A 61 4.75 -29.66 15.79
N TYR A 62 3.87 -30.63 16.09
CA TYR A 62 2.56 -30.74 15.44
C TYR A 62 1.73 -29.47 15.67
N LYS A 63 1.58 -29.02 16.91
CA LYS A 63 0.78 -27.83 17.25
C LYS A 63 1.34 -26.55 16.64
N VAL A 64 2.66 -26.38 16.64
CA VAL A 64 3.33 -25.21 16.03
C VAL A 64 3.12 -25.20 14.52
N MET A 65 3.37 -26.33 13.85
CA MET A 65 3.19 -26.43 12.40
C MET A 65 1.72 -26.29 11.99
N GLU A 66 0.79 -26.82 12.78
CA GLU A 66 -0.65 -26.66 12.53
C GLU A 66 -1.06 -25.19 12.68
N GLY A 67 -0.58 -24.49 13.73
CA GLY A 67 -0.80 -23.05 13.92
C GLY A 67 -0.28 -22.22 12.74
N ILE A 68 0.97 -22.45 12.33
CA ILE A 68 1.57 -21.77 11.16
C ILE A 68 0.74 -22.03 9.90
N ARG A 69 0.29 -23.28 9.68
CA ARG A 69 -0.54 -23.63 8.51
C ARG A 69 -1.88 -22.92 8.54
N THR A 70 -2.51 -22.76 9.71
CA THR A 70 -3.77 -22.01 9.82
C THR A 70 -3.58 -20.52 9.52
N GLU A 71 -2.45 -19.94 9.92
CA GLU A 71 -2.12 -18.54 9.64
C GLU A 71 -1.70 -18.30 8.17
N GLU A 72 -0.85 -19.15 7.60
CA GLU A 72 -0.47 -19.12 6.17
C GLU A 72 -1.69 -19.35 5.24
N ALA A 73 -2.62 -20.21 5.67
CA ALA A 73 -3.89 -20.42 4.96
C ALA A 73 -4.82 -19.21 5.07
N SER A 74 -4.65 -18.36 6.09
CA SER A 74 -5.28 -17.05 6.18
C SER A 74 -4.57 -16.02 5.29
N LYS A 75 -4.43 -16.35 3.99
CA LYS A 75 -4.18 -15.33 2.97
C LYS A 75 -5.15 -14.17 3.22
N PRO A 76 -4.70 -12.90 3.12
CA PRO A 76 -5.54 -11.76 3.46
C PRO A 76 -6.85 -11.95 2.72
N LEU A 77 -7.98 -11.93 3.43
CA LEU A 77 -9.30 -12.03 2.81
C LEU A 77 -9.29 -11.02 1.68
N LYS A 78 -9.10 -11.50 0.44
CA LYS A 78 -9.20 -10.66 -0.75
C LYS A 78 -10.59 -10.11 -0.61
N ALA A 79 -10.71 -8.80 -0.38
CA ALA A 79 -12.00 -8.15 -0.27
C ALA A 79 -12.80 -8.64 -1.48
N THR A 80 -13.82 -9.47 -1.23
CA THR A 80 -14.60 -10.14 -2.27
C THR A 80 -15.50 -9.08 -2.86
N ILE A 81 -14.93 -8.15 -3.62
CA ILE A 81 -15.68 -7.17 -4.38
C ILE A 81 -16.34 -7.97 -5.51
N ASP A 82 -17.66 -8.08 -5.45
CA ASP A 82 -18.41 -8.78 -6.49
C ASP A 82 -18.28 -8.04 -7.82
N THR A 83 -17.65 -8.70 -8.79
CA THR A 83 -17.48 -8.19 -10.15
C THR A 83 -18.80 -7.85 -10.86
N ARG A 84 -19.93 -8.39 -10.38
CA ARG A 84 -21.27 -8.03 -10.86
C ARG A 84 -21.64 -6.58 -10.52
N ILE A 85 -21.25 -6.10 -9.33
CA ILE A 85 -21.50 -4.72 -8.91
C ILE A 85 -20.70 -3.76 -9.77
N ILE A 86 -19.43 -4.08 -10.04
CA ILE A 86 -18.56 -3.30 -10.93
C ILE A 86 -19.15 -3.22 -12.34
N LYS A 87 -19.62 -4.35 -12.88
CA LYS A 87 -20.28 -4.40 -14.20
C LYS A 87 -21.57 -3.58 -14.24
N GLY A 88 -22.37 -3.61 -13.16
CA GLY A 88 -23.60 -2.82 -13.03
C GLY A 88 -23.32 -1.31 -13.06
N ILE A 89 -22.34 -0.86 -12.28
CA ILE A 89 -21.92 0.55 -12.26
C ILE A 89 -21.39 0.96 -13.65
N ALA A 90 -20.50 0.15 -14.25
CA ALA A 90 -19.95 0.44 -15.58
C ALA A 90 -21.03 0.52 -16.67
N ALA A 91 -22.01 -0.38 -16.66
CA ALA A 91 -23.11 -0.37 -17.62
C ALA A 91 -23.98 0.88 -17.48
N PHE A 92 -24.24 1.34 -16.26
CA PHE A 92 -24.98 2.58 -16.02
C PHE A 92 -24.26 3.79 -16.62
N PHE A 93 -22.94 3.93 -16.39
CA PHE A 93 -22.16 5.02 -16.97
C PHE A 93 -22.16 5.00 -18.50
N ILE A 94 -21.92 3.85 -19.11
CA ILE A 94 -21.96 3.72 -20.58
C ILE A 94 -23.33 4.16 -21.13
N LEU A 95 -24.42 3.71 -20.50
CA LEU A 95 -25.77 4.08 -20.92
C LEU A 95 -26.01 5.59 -20.79
N THR A 96 -25.56 6.21 -19.68
CA THR A 96 -25.69 7.67 -19.51
C THR A 96 -24.89 8.47 -20.53
N ILE A 97 -23.66 8.04 -20.87
CA ILE A 97 -22.82 8.70 -21.88
C ILE A 97 -23.48 8.58 -23.26
N VAL A 98 -23.98 7.39 -23.61
CA VAL A 98 -24.69 7.16 -24.88
C VAL A 98 -25.95 8.02 -24.98
N ALA A 99 -26.72 8.14 -23.90
CA ALA A 99 -27.90 8.99 -23.87
C ALA A 99 -27.55 10.47 -24.07
N LEU A 100 -26.49 10.96 -23.42
CA LEU A 100 -26.03 12.34 -23.55
C LEU A 100 -25.51 12.63 -24.97
N LEU A 101 -24.72 11.72 -25.54
CA LEU A 101 -24.26 11.81 -26.93
C LEU A 101 -25.42 11.79 -27.92
N GLY A 102 -26.43 10.95 -27.68
CA GLY A 102 -27.65 10.91 -28.49
C GLY A 102 -28.39 12.25 -28.47
N ILE A 103 -28.59 12.83 -27.29
CA ILE A 103 -29.22 14.16 -27.13
C ILE A 103 -28.36 15.24 -27.82
N ALA A 104 -27.05 15.20 -27.67
CA ALA A 104 -26.15 16.18 -28.28
C ALA A 104 -26.20 16.11 -29.82
N LEU A 105 -26.15 14.90 -30.40
CA LEU A 105 -26.22 14.71 -31.85
C LEU A 105 -27.58 15.13 -32.42
N VAL A 106 -28.69 14.85 -31.72
CA VAL A 106 -30.04 15.27 -32.15
C VAL A 106 -30.22 16.79 -32.07
N ASN A 107 -29.61 17.45 -31.08
CA ASN A 107 -29.70 18.91 -30.92
C ASN A 107 -28.59 19.68 -31.66
N THR A 108 -27.73 19.01 -32.43
CA THR A 108 -26.73 19.70 -33.26
C THR A 108 -27.37 20.03 -34.60
N ASP A 109 -27.55 21.33 -34.89
CA ASP A 109 -27.94 21.79 -36.21
C ASP A 109 -26.83 21.47 -37.24
N TRP A 110 -27.02 20.44 -38.06
CA TRP A 110 -26.12 20.05 -39.14
C TRP A 110 -26.22 20.97 -40.38
N SER A 111 -26.65 22.22 -40.23
CA SER A 111 -26.65 23.21 -41.32
C SER A 111 -25.31 23.93 -41.43
N ILE A 112 -24.23 23.18 -41.69
CA ILE A 112 -22.98 23.76 -42.15
C ILE A 112 -23.19 24.18 -43.61
N SER A 113 -23.63 25.43 -43.79
CA SER A 113 -23.59 26.10 -45.08
C SER A 113 -22.16 26.10 -45.58
N SER A 114 -21.94 25.41 -46.68
CA SER A 114 -20.67 25.27 -47.37
C SER A 114 -20.13 26.65 -47.74
N ASN A 115 -19.16 27.16 -46.98
CA ASN A 115 -18.25 28.16 -47.53
C ASN A 115 -16.87 28.05 -46.89
N ASN A 116 -15.87 27.82 -47.74
CA ASN A 116 -14.46 27.78 -47.39
C ASN A 116 -14.04 29.10 -46.73
N GLY A 117 -13.68 29.02 -45.45
CA GLY A 117 -13.08 30.15 -44.74
C GLY A 117 -13.08 29.88 -43.24
N PHE A 118 -11.98 29.34 -42.72
CA PHE A 118 -11.69 29.36 -41.30
C PHE A 118 -11.49 30.83 -40.87
N GLN A 119 -12.59 31.46 -40.45
CA GLN A 119 -12.62 32.73 -39.75
C GLN A 119 -13.29 32.44 -38.41
N LEU A 120 -12.50 32.50 -37.33
CA LEU A 120 -13.05 32.48 -35.97
C LEU A 120 -14.03 33.65 -35.84
N PRO A 121 -15.34 33.41 -35.66
CA PRO A 121 -16.24 34.49 -35.34
C PRO A 121 -15.97 34.82 -33.87
N ALA A 122 -15.49 36.03 -33.59
CA ALA A 122 -15.39 36.62 -32.25
C ALA A 122 -16.79 36.83 -31.58
N SER A 123 -17.79 36.11 -32.05
CA SER A 123 -19.19 36.10 -31.62
C SER A 123 -19.79 34.70 -31.80
N ALA A 124 -18.97 33.65 -31.75
CA ALA A 124 -19.47 32.32 -31.43
C ALA A 124 -20.01 32.38 -30.00
N LYS A 125 -21.30 32.70 -29.85
CA LYS A 125 -22.05 32.10 -28.76
C LYS A 125 -21.85 30.61 -28.93
N LEU A 126 -20.92 30.06 -28.15
CA LEU A 126 -20.88 28.63 -27.85
C LEU A 126 -22.35 28.25 -27.65
N PRO A 127 -22.89 27.26 -28.39
CA PRO A 127 -24.29 26.87 -28.24
C PRO A 127 -24.53 26.78 -26.75
N GLU A 128 -25.51 27.49 -26.17
CA GLU A 128 -25.60 27.77 -24.73
C GLU A 128 -25.55 26.47 -23.90
N ILE A 129 -24.33 25.95 -23.71
CA ILE A 129 -24.06 24.71 -22.99
C ILE A 129 -24.32 25.00 -21.52
N GLU A 130 -24.25 26.28 -21.12
CA GLU A 130 -24.75 26.76 -19.85
C GLU A 130 -26.19 26.35 -19.61
N HIS A 131 -27.12 26.41 -20.57
CA HIS A 131 -28.50 26.04 -20.28
C HIS A 131 -28.64 24.53 -20.03
N TYR A 132 -27.90 23.70 -20.78
CA TYR A 132 -27.89 22.25 -20.59
C TYR A 132 -27.06 21.80 -19.37
N PHE A 133 -26.01 22.53 -18.98
CA PHE A 133 -25.16 22.24 -17.81
C PHE A 133 -25.55 23.04 -16.55
N SER A 134 -26.50 23.96 -16.62
CA SER A 134 -26.88 24.83 -15.48
C SER A 134 -27.62 24.07 -14.39
N GLY A 135 -28.23 22.94 -14.73
CA GLY A 135 -28.98 22.11 -13.80
C GLY A 135 -28.08 21.65 -12.63
N PRO A 136 -28.44 21.93 -11.37
CA PRO A 136 -27.65 21.48 -10.21
C PRO A 136 -27.46 19.96 -10.21
N ALA A 137 -28.41 19.21 -10.78
CA ALA A 137 -28.31 17.75 -10.95
C ALA A 137 -27.21 17.32 -11.94
N LEU A 138 -27.04 18.01 -13.08
CA LEU A 138 -26.01 17.67 -14.07
C LEU A 138 -24.61 18.08 -13.61
N LYS A 139 -24.48 19.22 -12.92
CA LYS A 139 -23.22 19.61 -12.26
C LYS A 139 -22.80 18.60 -11.20
N ALA A 140 -23.74 18.15 -10.37
CA ALA A 140 -23.47 17.13 -9.37
C ALA A 140 -23.09 15.78 -10.00
N PHE A 141 -23.75 15.40 -11.09
CA PHE A 141 -23.45 14.17 -11.83
C PHE A 141 -22.04 14.19 -12.44
N LEU A 142 -21.66 15.29 -13.11
CA LEU A 142 -20.32 15.43 -13.69
C LEU A 142 -19.23 15.54 -12.64
N PHE A 143 -19.50 16.24 -11.53
CA PHE A 143 -18.56 16.29 -10.41
C PHE A 143 -18.33 14.89 -9.82
N PHE A 144 -19.40 14.12 -9.64
CA PHE A 144 -19.32 12.74 -9.19
C PHE A 144 -18.54 11.85 -10.17
N ASP A 145 -18.80 11.99 -11.48
CA ASP A 145 -18.11 11.21 -12.53
C ASP A 145 -16.61 11.52 -12.59
N VAL A 146 -16.22 12.80 -12.49
CA VAL A 146 -14.81 13.22 -12.44
C VAL A 146 -14.11 12.68 -11.20
N VAL A 147 -14.75 12.75 -10.03
CA VAL A 147 -14.19 12.22 -8.78
C VAL A 147 -14.04 10.69 -8.86
N LEU A 148 -15.04 10.00 -9.41
CA LEU A 148 -14.99 8.55 -9.60
C LEU A 148 -13.88 8.14 -10.59
N ALA A 149 -13.75 8.86 -11.70
CA ALA A 149 -12.71 8.63 -12.71
C ALA A 149 -11.31 8.78 -12.10
N LEU A 150 -11.10 9.82 -11.28
CA LEU A 150 -9.84 10.05 -10.57
C LEU A 150 -9.54 8.94 -9.56
N PHE A 151 -10.55 8.49 -8.81
CA PHE A 151 -10.41 7.38 -7.86
C PHE A 151 -10.09 6.05 -8.53
N LEU A 152 -10.77 5.74 -9.65
CA LEU A 152 -10.48 4.54 -10.43
C LEU A 152 -9.11 4.61 -11.12
N PHE A 153 -8.72 5.78 -11.60
CA PHE A 153 -7.43 6.01 -12.24
C PHE A 153 -6.27 5.86 -11.23
N ASP A 154 -6.43 6.40 -10.02
CA ASP A 154 -5.49 6.19 -8.92
C ASP A 154 -5.39 4.70 -8.53
N GLY A 155 -6.53 4.02 -8.42
CA GLY A 155 -6.57 2.57 -8.20
C GLY A 155 -5.88 1.76 -9.31
N TYR A 156 -6.03 2.17 -10.57
CA TYR A 156 -5.38 1.55 -11.72
C TYR A 156 -3.85 1.74 -11.71
N LEU A 157 -3.38 2.96 -11.42
CA LEU A 157 -1.95 3.28 -11.28
C LEU A 157 -1.29 2.48 -10.15
N ARG A 158 -1.93 2.39 -8.99
CA ARG A 158 -1.41 1.66 -7.81
C ARG A 158 -1.26 0.16 -8.07
N LYS A 159 -2.19 -0.44 -8.84
CA LYS A 159 -2.12 -1.86 -9.22
C LYS A 159 -0.95 -2.15 -10.17
N ARG A 160 -0.60 -1.20 -11.04
CA ARG A 160 0.55 -1.32 -11.96
C ARG A 160 1.90 -1.25 -11.24
N HIS A 161 1.98 -0.49 -10.15
CA HIS A 161 3.21 -0.39 -9.36
C HIS A 161 3.53 -1.70 -8.60
N ASN A 162 2.51 -2.39 -8.08
CA ASN A 162 2.71 -3.66 -7.36
C ASN A 162 3.04 -4.87 -8.26
N THR A 163 2.83 -4.78 -9.58
CA THR A 163 3.13 -5.91 -10.49
C THR A 163 4.60 -5.89 -10.97
N GLN A 164 5.34 -4.78 -10.76
CA GLN A 164 6.74 -4.66 -11.16
C GLN A 164 7.73 -5.05 -10.04
N GLN A 165 7.23 -5.42 -8.86
CA GLN A 165 8.04 -5.84 -7.70
C GLN A 165 7.85 -7.34 -7.35
N ALA A 166 7.22 -8.12 -8.23
CA ALA A 166 7.02 -9.57 -8.10
C ALA A 166 7.71 -10.31 -9.24
#